data_AF-A0A2V9DBB5-F1
#
_entry.id   AF-A0A2V9DBB5-F1
#
_cell.length_a   1.000
_cell.length_b   1.000
_cell.length_c   1.000
_cell.angle_alpha   90.00
_cell.angle_beta   90.00
_cell.angle_gamma   90.00
#
_symmetry.space_group_name_H-M   'P 1'
#
loop_
_entity.id
_entity.type
_entity.pdbx_description
1 polymer ?
#
loop_
_entity_poly.entity_id
_entity_poly.type
_entity_poly.pdbx_seq_one_letter_code
_entity_poly.pdbx_strand_id
1 'polypeptide(L)'
;MPGLWLRGDLATNPVLDWSFTDKYQTVKVQTRDRLLFPHSITTYCVSCSGQLYLTSVYRAGLQYPHGRRWNENVARDPHVRIKIGDQLFDRTLVYVTDPEERAAVIRNKAKKYPEQIIPPTSYINVFRVVSNDERASI
;
A
#
# COMPACT_ATOMS: atom_id res chain seq x y z
N MET A 1 5.73 -11.10 8.30
CA MET A 1 5.51 -12.54 7.99
C MET A 1 4.29 -12.67 7.09
N PRO A 2 4.30 -13.55 6.09
CA PRO A 2 3.14 -13.75 5.22
C PRO A 2 2.03 -14.55 5.91
N GLY A 3 0.77 -14.23 5.60
CA GLY A 3 -0.42 -14.96 6.05
C GLY A 3 -1.40 -15.23 4.90
N LEU A 4 -2.37 -16.11 5.09
CA LEU A 4 -3.36 -16.45 4.06
C LEU A 4 -4.50 -15.43 4.01
N TRP A 5 -5.45 -15.51 4.94
CA TRP A 5 -6.67 -14.70 4.92
C TRP A 5 -6.68 -13.60 5.99
N LEU A 6 -7.12 -12.40 5.62
CA LEU A 6 -7.43 -11.33 6.57
C LEU A 6 -8.88 -11.50 7.09
N ARG A 7 -9.03 -11.46 8.41
CA ARG A 7 -10.32 -11.47 9.13
C ARG A 7 -10.55 -10.11 9.80
N GLY A 8 -11.80 -9.66 9.83
CA GLY A 8 -12.24 -8.38 10.40
C GLY A 8 -13.55 -7.93 9.76
N ASP A 9 -14.00 -6.73 10.10
CA ASP A 9 -15.26 -6.17 9.60
C ASP A 9 -15.03 -5.40 8.30
N LEU A 10 -15.77 -5.75 7.25
CA LEU A 10 -15.67 -5.06 5.97
C LEU A 10 -16.28 -3.66 6.08
N ALA A 11 -15.44 -2.64 5.90
CA ALA A 11 -15.87 -1.26 5.79
C ALA A 11 -16.57 -1.05 4.44
N THR A 12 -17.88 -0.82 4.50
CA THR A 12 -18.72 -0.52 3.33
C THR A 12 -18.89 0.98 3.08
N ASN A 13 -18.61 1.81 4.09
CA ASN A 13 -18.73 3.25 3.97
C ASN A 13 -17.55 3.88 3.20
N PRO A 14 -17.79 4.94 2.41
CA PRO A 14 -16.72 5.70 1.78
C PRO A 14 -15.83 6.32 2.86
N VAL A 15 -14.51 6.21 2.66
CA VAL A 15 -13.52 6.84 3.53
C VAL A 15 -13.13 8.16 2.88
N LEU A 16 -13.55 9.27 3.50
CA LEU A 16 -13.30 10.62 2.99
C LEU A 16 -11.92 11.15 3.36
N ASP A 17 -11.37 10.69 4.47
CA ASP A 17 -10.05 11.09 4.96
C ASP A 17 -9.34 9.89 5.60
N TRP A 18 -8.14 9.59 5.09
CA TRP A 18 -7.28 8.52 5.60
C TRP A 18 -6.32 8.96 6.70
N SER A 19 -6.40 10.19 7.23
CA SER A 19 -5.58 10.69 8.34
C SER A 19 -5.68 9.82 9.61
N PHE A 20 -6.82 9.15 9.83
CA PHE A 20 -6.97 8.18 10.93
C PHE A 20 -5.93 7.05 10.89
N THR A 21 -5.31 6.81 9.72
CA THR A 21 -4.25 5.80 9.57
C THR A 21 -2.92 6.23 10.20
N ASP A 22 -2.78 7.47 10.65
CA ASP A 22 -1.55 7.99 11.24
C ASP A 22 -1.20 7.32 12.57
N LYS A 23 -2.21 6.87 13.32
CA LYS A 23 -2.02 6.06 14.53
C LYS A 23 -1.51 4.63 14.25
N TYR A 24 -1.56 4.17 13.00
CA TYR A 24 -1.09 2.86 12.61
C TYR A 24 0.26 2.95 11.90
N GLN A 25 1.26 2.26 12.44
CA GLN A 25 2.57 2.18 11.82
C GLN A 25 2.55 1.30 10.58
N THR A 26 1.83 0.18 10.64
CA THR A 26 1.73 -0.80 9.55
C THR A 26 0.31 -1.28 9.37
N VAL A 27 0.03 -1.76 8.15
CA VAL A 27 -1.23 -2.37 7.76
C VAL A 27 -0.96 -3.75 7.20
N LYS A 28 -1.96 -4.65 7.25
CA LYS A 28 -1.88 -5.91 6.53
C LYS A 28 -2.56 -5.76 5.18
N VAL A 29 -1.95 -6.30 4.13
CA VAL A 29 -2.44 -6.22 2.75
C VAL A 29 -2.50 -7.62 2.19
N GLN A 30 -3.70 -8.06 1.83
CA GLN A 30 -3.93 -9.30 1.11
C GLN A 30 -3.97 -8.99 -0.38
N THR A 31 -3.00 -9.56 -1.10
CA THR A 31 -2.93 -9.58 -2.56
C THR A 31 -3.38 -10.95 -3.06
N ARG A 32 -3.59 -11.11 -4.37
CA ARG A 32 -3.81 -12.42 -5.00
C ARG A 32 -2.58 -12.85 -5.75
N ASP A 33 -2.14 -14.09 -5.57
CA ASP A 33 -1.05 -14.65 -6.37
C ASP A 33 -1.52 -15.12 -7.76
N ARG A 34 -0.64 -15.73 -8.55
CA ARG A 34 -0.95 -16.09 -9.95
C ARG A 34 -2.09 -17.12 -10.06
N LEU A 35 -2.29 -17.92 -9.02
CA LEU A 35 -3.36 -18.91 -8.92
C LEU A 35 -4.56 -18.37 -8.14
N LEU A 36 -4.63 -17.05 -7.94
CA LEU A 36 -5.65 -16.35 -7.16
C LEU A 36 -5.66 -16.72 -5.67
N PHE A 37 -4.62 -17.39 -5.16
CA PHE A 37 -4.50 -17.65 -3.73
C PHE A 37 -4.18 -16.36 -2.99
N PRO A 38 -4.78 -16.15 -1.80
CA PRO A 38 -4.53 -14.94 -1.03
C PRO A 38 -3.11 -14.98 -0.45
N HIS A 39 -2.40 -13.87 -0.63
CA HIS A 39 -1.07 -13.63 -0.10
C HIS A 39 -1.06 -12.34 0.71
N SER A 40 -1.06 -12.47 2.03
CA SER A 40 -1.06 -11.34 2.96
C SER A 40 0.36 -10.94 3.37
N ILE A 41 0.64 -9.65 3.37
CA ILE A 41 1.88 -9.04 3.85
C ILE A 41 1.59 -7.95 4.88
N THR A 42 2.60 -7.56 5.65
CA THR A 42 2.55 -6.34 6.47
C THR A 42 3.42 -5.28 5.81
N THR A 43 2.89 -4.07 5.63
CA THR A 43 3.64 -2.95 5.05
C THR A 43 3.35 -1.63 5.75
N TYR A 44 4.22 -0.63 5.54
CA TYR A 44 4.05 0.72 6.05
C TYR A 44 3.02 1.50 5.23
N CYS A 45 2.24 2.33 5.91
CA CYS A 45 1.22 3.17 5.31
C CYS A 45 1.42 4.65 5.63
N VAL A 46 1.14 5.54 4.70
CA VAL A 46 1.30 6.98 4.87
C VAL A 46 0.04 7.66 4.39
N SER A 47 -0.53 8.54 5.21
CA SER A 47 -1.57 9.45 4.76
C SER A 47 -0.91 10.69 4.13
N CYS A 48 -1.44 11.16 3.01
CA CYS A 48 -0.98 12.39 2.36
C CYS A 48 -2.16 13.05 1.65
N SER A 49 -2.46 14.30 2.01
CA SER A 49 -3.59 15.06 1.47
C SER A 49 -4.93 14.31 1.55
N GLY A 50 -5.20 13.66 2.68
CA GLY A 50 -6.40 12.87 2.91
C GLY A 50 -6.42 11.50 2.23
N GLN A 51 -5.43 11.17 1.39
CA GLN A 51 -5.33 9.90 0.67
C GLN A 51 -4.40 8.91 1.37
N LEU A 52 -4.64 7.61 1.21
CA LEU A 52 -3.79 6.55 1.76
C LEU A 52 -2.79 6.05 0.71
N TYR A 53 -1.54 5.91 1.15
CA TYR A 53 -0.46 5.34 0.36
C TYR A 53 0.20 4.18 1.07
N LEU A 54 0.56 3.14 0.31
CA LEU A 54 1.40 2.05 0.76
C LEU A 54 2.79 2.19 0.15
N THR A 55 3.82 1.85 0.92
CA THR A 55 5.21 2.00 0.47
C THR A 55 5.96 0.67 0.46
N SER A 56 6.82 0.47 -0.53
CA SER A 56 7.61 -0.75 -0.69
C SER A 56 9.06 -0.39 -0.98
N VAL A 57 9.93 -0.53 0.03
CA VAL A 57 11.35 -0.17 -0.07
C VAL A 57 12.14 -1.29 -0.75
N TYR A 58 12.80 -0.97 -1.85
CA TYR A 58 13.62 -1.86 -2.65
C TYR A 58 15.09 -1.59 -2.38
N ARG A 59 15.89 -2.65 -2.25
CA ARG A 59 17.35 -2.53 -2.21
C ARG A 59 17.87 -2.19 -3.61
N ALA A 60 19.08 -1.64 -3.67
CA ALA A 60 19.78 -1.36 -4.92
C ALA A 60 19.75 -2.59 -5.87
N GLY A 61 19.52 -2.34 -7.16
CA GLY A 61 19.46 -3.37 -8.19
C GLY A 61 18.10 -4.07 -8.35
N LEU A 62 17.11 -3.83 -7.47
CA LEU A 62 15.74 -4.30 -7.68
C LEU A 62 14.93 -3.25 -8.46
N GLN A 63 14.13 -3.73 -9.42
CA GLN A 63 13.24 -2.88 -10.23
C GLN A 63 11.80 -3.36 -10.11
N TYR A 64 10.86 -2.42 -9.95
CA TYR A 64 9.43 -2.74 -9.96
C TYR A 64 9.01 -3.33 -11.32
N PRO A 65 8.14 -4.37 -11.34
CA PRO A 65 7.47 -5.00 -10.20
C PRO A 65 8.29 -6.08 -9.48
N HIS A 66 9.42 -6.48 -10.03
CA HIS A 66 10.21 -7.62 -9.56
C HIS A 66 10.91 -7.40 -8.22
N GLY A 67 11.21 -8.49 -7.53
CA GLY A 67 12.01 -8.49 -6.29
C GLY A 67 11.18 -8.47 -5.00
N ARG A 68 9.87 -8.22 -5.08
CA ARG A 68 8.92 -8.46 -3.98
C ARG A 68 7.63 -9.07 -4.52
N ARG A 69 7.32 -10.29 -4.08
CA ARG A 69 6.15 -11.06 -4.56
C ARG A 69 4.82 -10.30 -4.49
N TRP A 70 4.58 -9.50 -3.45
CA TRP A 70 3.34 -8.73 -3.34
C TRP A 70 3.25 -7.58 -4.36
N ASN A 71 4.39 -6.97 -4.75
CA ASN A 71 4.43 -5.97 -5.81
C ASN A 71 4.14 -6.61 -7.18
N GLU A 72 4.69 -7.80 -7.44
CA GLU A 72 4.39 -8.59 -8.64
C GLU A 72 2.92 -9.02 -8.71
N ASN A 73 2.34 -9.37 -7.55
CA ASN A 73 0.93 -9.65 -7.43
C ASN A 73 0.07 -8.43 -7.76
N VAL A 74 0.37 -7.28 -7.17
CA VAL A 74 -0.37 -6.02 -7.39
C VAL A 74 -0.22 -5.50 -8.82
N ALA A 75 0.95 -5.67 -9.44
CA ALA A 75 1.17 -5.32 -10.83
C ALA A 75 0.28 -6.12 -11.80
N ARG A 76 -0.06 -7.37 -11.42
CA ARG A 76 -0.95 -8.25 -12.21
C ARG A 76 -2.42 -8.06 -11.84
N ASP A 77 -2.75 -8.09 -10.56
CA ASP A 77 -4.09 -7.89 -10.00
C ASP A 77 -4.01 -6.79 -8.93
N PRO A 78 -4.45 -5.56 -9.23
CA PRO A 78 -4.31 -4.43 -8.32
C PRO A 78 -5.34 -4.44 -7.19
N HIS A 79 -6.31 -5.36 -7.21
CA HIS A 79 -7.30 -5.49 -6.15
C HIS A 79 -6.68 -6.10 -4.91
N VAL A 80 -6.84 -5.41 -3.80
CA VAL A 80 -6.33 -5.81 -2.50
C VAL A 80 -7.40 -5.71 -1.43
N ARG A 81 -7.21 -6.47 -0.36
CA ARG A 81 -7.91 -6.28 0.90
C ARG A 81 -6.92 -5.77 1.93
N ILE A 82 -7.19 -4.60 2.49
CA ILE A 82 -6.31 -3.95 3.47
C ILE A 82 -6.96 -4.06 4.85
N LYS A 83 -6.22 -4.56 5.84
CA LYS A 83 -6.64 -4.53 7.25
C LYS A 83 -5.93 -3.39 7.98
N ILE A 84 -6.71 -2.49 8.56
CA ILE A 84 -6.26 -1.36 9.39
C ILE A 84 -7.02 -1.42 10.71
N GLY A 85 -6.32 -1.61 11.82
CA GLY A 85 -6.99 -1.97 13.08
C GLY A 85 -7.82 -3.24 12.89
N ASP A 86 -9.11 -3.17 13.23
CA ASP A 86 -10.07 -4.27 13.07
C ASP A 86 -10.91 -4.20 11.79
N GLN A 87 -10.74 -3.15 11.00
CA GLN A 87 -11.49 -2.94 9.77
C GLN A 87 -10.76 -3.47 8.54
N LEU A 88 -11.53 -4.02 7.60
CA LEU A 88 -11.11 -4.45 6.28
C LEU A 88 -11.60 -3.48 5.22
N PHE A 89 -10.73 -3.17 4.24
CA PHE A 89 -11.03 -2.29 3.13
C PHE A 89 -10.67 -3.00 1.83
N ASP A 90 -11.67 -3.31 1.01
CA ASP A 90 -11.45 -3.78 -0.35
C ASP A 90 -11.18 -2.58 -1.25
N ARG A 91 -9.98 -2.53 -1.83
CA ARG A 91 -9.44 -1.36 -2.54
C ARG A 91 -8.61 -1.79 -3.72
N THR A 92 -8.29 -0.81 -4.56
CA THR A 92 -7.36 -0.98 -5.67
C THR A 92 -6.08 -0.21 -5.40
N LEU A 93 -4.93 -0.79 -5.74
CA LEU A 93 -3.64 -0.10 -5.69
C LEU A 93 -3.27 0.44 -7.07
N VAL A 94 -2.88 1.71 -7.10
CA VAL A 94 -2.32 2.37 -8.28
C VAL A 94 -0.85 2.64 -8.02
N TYR A 95 0.04 2.12 -8.86
CA TYR A 95 1.45 2.43 -8.77
C TYR A 95 1.68 3.89 -9.16
N VAL A 96 2.28 4.67 -8.27
CA VAL A 96 2.47 6.11 -8.48
C VAL A 96 3.80 6.32 -9.21
N THR A 97 3.72 6.88 -10.42
CA THR A 97 4.88 7.27 -11.25
C THR A 97 5.12 8.77 -11.26
N ASP A 98 4.12 9.57 -10.89
CA ASP A 98 4.23 11.03 -10.82
C ASP A 98 5.32 11.45 -9.80
N PRO A 99 6.31 12.26 -10.20
CA PRO A 99 7.43 12.60 -9.33
C PRO A 99 7.03 13.50 -8.15
N GLU A 100 6.04 14.37 -8.31
CA GLU A 100 5.60 15.30 -7.27
C GLU A 100 4.78 14.59 -6.20
N GLU A 101 3.82 13.75 -6.61
CA GLU A 101 3.00 12.91 -5.72
C GLU A 101 3.91 11.98 -4.91
N ARG A 102 4.88 11.33 -5.57
CA ARG A 102 5.87 10.48 -4.88
C ARG A 102 6.71 11.26 -3.88
N ALA A 103 7.22 12.42 -4.28
CA ALA A 103 8.04 13.25 -3.39
C ALA A 103 7.25 13.70 -2.16
N ALA A 104 5.98 14.06 -2.32
CA ALA A 104 5.10 14.42 -1.21
C ALA A 104 4.90 13.25 -0.24
N VAL A 105 4.60 12.05 -0.75
CA VAL A 105 4.42 10.85 0.07
C VAL A 105 5.72 10.46 0.79
N ILE A 106 6.87 10.55 0.12
CA ILE A 106 8.17 10.24 0.74
C ILE A 106 8.51 11.25 1.85
N ARG A 107 8.22 12.54 1.65
CA ARG A 107 8.37 13.55 2.72
C ARG A 107 7.48 13.24 3.92
N ASN A 108 6.21 12.89 3.69
CA ASN A 108 5.30 12.50 4.78
C ASN A 108 5.74 11.20 5.46
N LYS A 109 6.27 10.24 4.70
CA LYS A 109 6.86 9.01 5.24
C LYS A 109 8.02 9.33 6.19
N ALA A 110 8.93 10.21 5.80
CA ALA A 110 10.07 10.61 6.63
C ALA A 110 9.61 11.30 7.92
N LYS A 111 8.57 12.15 7.84
CA LYS A 111 7.95 12.77 9.04
C LYS A 111 7.28 11.74 9.95
N LYS A 112 6.55 10.78 9.38
CA LYS A 112 5.83 9.74 10.15
C LYS A 112 6.78 8.70 10.76
N TYR A 113 7.93 8.45 10.13
CA TYR A 113 8.90 7.43 10.54
C TYR A 113 10.34 7.99 10.59
N PRO A 114 10.63 8.95 11.49
CA PRO A 114 11.95 9.58 11.55
C PRO A 114 13.09 8.60 11.89
N GLU A 115 12.77 7.51 12.60
CA GLU A 115 13.72 6.46 12.99
C GLU A 115 13.91 5.39 11.92
N GLN A 116 13.13 5.40 10.83
CA GLN A 116 13.25 4.39 9.79
C GLN A 116 14.49 4.65 8.92
N ILE A 117 15.53 3.83 9.12
CA ILE A 117 16.74 3.88 8.31
C ILE A 117 16.47 3.25 6.94
N ILE A 118 16.49 4.07 5.90
CA ILE A 118 16.40 3.64 4.50
C ILE A 118 17.77 3.87 3.86
N PRO A 119 18.47 2.82 3.40
CA PRO A 119 19.76 3.00 2.74
C PRO A 119 19.64 3.96 1.55
N PRO A 120 20.57 4.91 1.33
CA PRO A 120 20.47 5.90 0.26
C PRO A 120 20.34 5.32 -1.16
N THR A 121 20.83 4.10 -1.35
CA THR A 121 20.76 3.36 -2.61
C THR A 121 19.43 2.64 -2.82
N SER A 122 18.49 2.78 -1.87
CA SER A 122 17.17 2.14 -1.93
C SER A 122 16.18 2.97 -2.73
N TYR A 123 15.22 2.29 -3.34
CA TYR A 123 14.12 2.93 -4.05
C TYR A 123 12.79 2.68 -3.31
N ILE A 124 12.03 3.74 -3.05
CA ILE A 124 10.72 3.62 -2.38
C ILE A 124 9.63 3.58 -3.43
N ASN A 125 9.06 2.40 -3.68
CA ASN A 125 7.85 2.29 -4.49
C ASN A 125 6.64 2.80 -3.71
N VAL A 126 5.76 3.54 -4.37
CA VAL A 126 4.58 4.17 -3.77
C VAL A 126 3.34 3.67 -4.49
N PHE A 127 2.33 3.27 -3.73
CA PHE A 127 1.04 2.84 -4.24
C PHE A 127 -0.07 3.66 -3.61
N ARG A 128 -0.87 4.34 -4.43
CA ARG A 128 -2.09 5.02 -3.96
C ARG A 128 -3.20 4.00 -3.79
N VAL A 129 -3.93 4.09 -2.68
CA VAL A 129 -5.12 3.30 -2.42
C VAL A 129 -6.33 4.07 -2.95
N VAL A 130 -7.04 3.50 -3.91
CA VAL A 130 -8.23 4.11 -4.53
C VAL A 130 -9.47 3.24 -4.33
N SER A 131 -10.65 3.85 -4.46
CA SER A 131 -11.89 3.07 -4.45
C SER A 131 -11.95 2.13 -5.65
N ASN A 132 -12.63 0.99 -5.51
CA ASN A 132 -12.84 0.09 -6.64
C ASN A 132 -13.75 0.71 -7.71
N ASP A 133 -14.59 1.68 -7.32
CA ASP A 133 -15.55 2.34 -8.23
C ASP A 133 -14.90 3.43 -9.09
N GLU A 134 -13.72 3.96 -8.69
CA GLU A 134 -13.04 5.06 -9.40
C GLU A 134 -12.38 4.62 -10.73
N ARG A 135 -12.22 3.32 -10.99
CA ARG A 135 -11.63 2.83 -12.25
C ARG A 135 -12.63 2.66 -13.40
N ALA A 136 -13.93 2.81 -13.17
CA ALA A 136 -14.93 2.69 -14.23
C ALA A 136 -14.99 3.92 -15.16
N SER A 137 -14.16 4.95 -14.95
CA SER A 137 -14.23 6.25 -15.66
C SER A 137 -12.95 6.67 -16.37
N ILE A 138 -12.05 5.72 -16.73
CA ILE A 138 -10.86 6.04 -17.55
C ILE A 138 -10.84 5.15 -18.79
#